data_AF-A0A8J6PE46-F1
#
_entry.id   AF-A0A8J6PE46-F1
#
_cell.length_a   1.000
_cell.length_b   1.000
_cell.length_c   1.000
_cell.angle_alpha   90.00
_cell.angle_beta   90.00
_cell.angle_gamma   90.00
#
_symmetry.space_group_name_H-M   'P 1'
#
loop_
_entity.id
_entity.type
_entity.pdbx_description
1 polymer ?
#
loop_
_entity_poly.entity_id
_entity_poly.type
_entity_poly.pdbx_seq_one_letter_code
_entity_poly.pdbx_strand_id
1 'polypeptide(L)'
;MVKGELPTMYDVIEKYLKSFREIAYLTTENGWVDNATLKFEVLEQDEKRALVELNFEEIVMSASGCTINRVECWGKVELQLDGQEVVGVTIL
;
A
#
# COMPACT_ATOMS: atom_id res chain seq x y z
N MET A 1 -26.49 -10.92 18.40
CA MET A 1 -25.25 -11.49 17.85
C MET A 1 -25.27 -11.17 16.37
N VAL A 2 -24.59 -10.08 15.95
CA VAL A 2 -24.55 -9.68 14.54
C VAL A 2 -23.67 -10.71 13.83
N LYS A 3 -24.22 -11.41 12.83
CA LYS A 3 -23.42 -12.20 11.89
C LYS A 3 -22.58 -11.18 11.13
N GLY A 4 -21.30 -11.05 11.49
CA GLY A 4 -20.38 -10.20 10.72
C GLY A 4 -20.16 -10.84 9.36
N GLU A 5 -20.50 -10.13 8.29
CA GLU A 5 -20.09 -10.51 6.94
C GLU A 5 -18.56 -10.61 6.90
N LEU A 6 -18.05 -11.64 6.22
CA LEU A 6 -16.61 -11.75 5.99
C LEU A 6 -16.15 -10.56 5.16
N PRO A 7 -14.99 -9.94 5.47
CA PRO A 7 -14.46 -8.84 4.67
C PRO A 7 -14.29 -9.28 3.21
N THR A 8 -14.50 -8.36 2.27
CA THR A 8 -14.17 -8.64 0.87
C THR A 8 -12.65 -8.72 0.71
N MET A 9 -12.17 -9.35 -0.37
CA MET A 9 -10.73 -9.34 -0.65
C MET A 9 -10.20 -7.90 -0.83
N TYR A 10 -11.04 -6.99 -1.34
CA TYR A 10 -10.70 -5.58 -1.44
C TYR A 10 -10.43 -4.96 -0.06
N ASP A 11 -11.27 -5.22 0.94
CA ASP A 11 -11.08 -4.72 2.31
C ASP A 11 -9.80 -5.29 2.95
N VAL A 12 -9.49 -6.56 2.66
CA VAL A 12 -8.26 -7.24 3.12
C VAL A 12 -7.03 -6.57 2.51
N ILE A 13 -7.04 -6.33 1.19
CA ILE A 13 -5.96 -5.66 0.47
C ILE A 13 -5.79 -4.23 0.97
N GLU A 14 -6.86 -3.44 1.08
CA GLU A 14 -6.79 -2.06 1.57
C GLU A 14 -6.16 -2.00 2.97
N LYS A 15 -6.62 -2.87 3.87
CA LYS A 15 -6.11 -2.95 5.24
C LYS A 15 -4.62 -3.30 5.26
N TYR A 16 -4.21 -4.26 4.43
CA TYR A 16 -2.81 -4.66 4.32
C TYR A 16 -1.94 -3.49 3.82
N LEU A 17 -2.35 -2.85 2.72
CA LEU A 17 -1.61 -1.76 2.07
C LEU A 17 -1.41 -0.53 2.97
N LYS A 18 -2.31 -0.28 3.92
CA LYS A 18 -2.15 0.80 4.91
C LYS A 18 -1.15 0.48 6.02
N SER A 19 -0.65 -0.75 6.10
CA SER A 19 0.19 -1.24 7.21
C SER A 19 1.51 -1.90 6.79
N PHE A 20 1.69 -2.24 5.51
CA PHE A 20 2.93 -2.84 5.03
C PHE A 20 4.08 -1.83 5.04
N ARG A 21 5.24 -2.24 5.54
CA ARG A 21 6.38 -1.35 5.79
C ARG A 21 7.24 -1.15 4.56
N GLU A 22 7.20 -2.14 3.67
CA GLU A 22 7.99 -2.21 2.46
C GLU A 22 7.58 -1.13 1.44
N ILE A 23 6.42 -0.47 1.62
CA ILE A 23 6.02 0.71 0.84
C ILE A 23 7.09 1.81 0.84
N ALA A 24 7.89 1.88 1.91
CA ALA A 24 9.01 2.81 1.99
C ALA A 24 10.05 2.61 0.86
N TYR A 25 10.18 1.42 0.28
CA TYR A 25 11.09 1.18 -0.86
C TYR A 25 10.57 1.79 -2.18
N LEU A 26 9.29 2.16 -2.24
CA LEU A 26 8.70 2.89 -3.37
C LEU A 26 8.84 4.42 -3.23
N THR A 27 9.44 4.89 -2.14
CA THR A 27 9.70 6.30 -1.90
C THR A 27 10.98 6.76 -2.58
N THR A 28 11.12 8.07 -2.74
CA THR A 28 12.27 8.68 -3.43
C THR A 28 13.39 9.06 -2.47
N GLU A 29 13.09 9.43 -1.22
CA GLU A 29 14.08 10.04 -0.32
C GLU A 29 14.17 9.34 1.05
N ASN A 30 13.18 9.55 1.92
CA ASN A 30 13.29 9.29 3.35
C ASN A 30 12.33 8.21 3.86
N GLY A 31 11.44 7.68 3.02
CA GLY A 31 10.53 6.60 3.39
C GLY A 31 9.23 7.05 4.05
N TRP A 32 8.95 8.36 4.16
CA TRP A 32 7.80 8.86 4.91
C TRP A 32 6.54 8.93 4.05
N VAL A 33 5.78 7.85 4.05
CA VAL A 33 4.52 7.74 3.31
C VAL A 33 3.37 8.42 4.05
N ASP A 34 2.62 9.28 3.35
CA ASP A 34 1.34 9.80 3.82
C ASP A 34 0.22 8.81 3.51
N ASN A 35 -0.08 7.91 4.45
CA ASN A 35 -1.11 6.88 4.30
C ASN A 35 -2.52 7.44 4.03
N ALA A 36 -2.80 8.72 4.34
CA ALA A 36 -4.08 9.33 4.02
C ALA A 36 -4.23 9.59 2.51
N THR A 37 -3.12 9.62 1.77
CA THR A 37 -3.08 9.84 0.32
C THR A 37 -2.98 8.55 -0.48
N LEU A 38 -2.75 7.41 0.19
CA LEU A 38 -2.59 6.11 -0.44
C LEU A 38 -3.86 5.71 -1.19
N LYS A 39 -3.72 5.58 -2.50
CA LYS A 39 -4.69 5.04 -3.44
C LYS A 39 -4.11 3.79 -4.07
N PHE A 40 -4.99 2.87 -4.45
CA PHE A 40 -4.58 1.68 -5.14
C PHE A 40 -5.63 1.21 -6.14
N GLU A 41 -5.16 0.50 -7.15
CA GLU A 41 -5.99 -0.20 -8.14
C GLU A 41 -5.55 -1.66 -8.23
N VAL A 42 -6.52 -2.58 -8.14
CA VAL A 42 -6.26 -4.01 -8.35
C VAL A 42 -6.33 -4.28 -9.85
N LEU A 43 -5.17 -4.52 -10.46
CA LEU A 43 -5.04 -4.75 -11.91
C LEU A 43 -5.42 -6.19 -12.27
N GLU A 44 -4.96 -7.15 -11.46
CA GLU A 44 -5.25 -8.58 -11.62
C GLU A 44 -5.48 -9.20 -10.24
N GLN A 45 -6.42 -10.14 -10.14
CA GLN A 45 -6.66 -10.89 -8.91
C GLN A 45 -7.08 -12.33 -9.24
N ASP A 46 -6.47 -13.28 -8.55
CA ASP A 46 -6.91 -14.68 -8.50
C ASP A 46 -6.96 -15.18 -7.04
N GLU A 47 -7.12 -16.49 -6.85
CA GLU A 47 -7.23 -17.09 -5.51
C GLU A 47 -5.94 -17.01 -4.68
N LYS A 48 -4.78 -16.80 -5.32
CA LYS A 48 -3.44 -16.87 -4.71
C LYS A 48 -2.65 -15.58 -4.82
N ARG A 49 -3.04 -14.65 -5.70
CA ARG A 49 -2.32 -13.40 -5.88
C ARG A 49 -3.22 -12.24 -6.28
N ALA A 50 -2.73 -11.03 -5.99
CA ALA A 50 -3.25 -9.79 -6.54
C ALA A 50 -2.10 -8.91 -7.03
N LEU A 51 -2.20 -8.43 -8.27
CA LEU A 51 -1.33 -7.39 -8.79
C LEU A 51 -1.99 -6.03 -8.52
N VAL A 52 -1.29 -5.17 -7.80
CA VAL A 52 -1.81 -3.89 -7.34
C VAL A 52 -0.90 -2.76 -7.79
N GLU A 53 -1.48 -1.73 -8.38
CA GLU A 53 -0.81 -0.44 -8.60
C GLU A 53 -1.11 0.50 -7.44
N LEU A 54 -0.10 1.24 -7.00
CA LEU A 54 -0.13 2.14 -5.85
C LEU A 54 0.20 3.56 -6.29
N ASN A 55 -0.50 4.52 -5.70
CA ASN A 55 -0.17 5.94 -5.76
C ASN A 55 -0.31 6.55 -4.36
N PHE A 56 0.68 7.33 -3.93
CA PHE A 56 0.68 8.00 -2.64
C PHE A 56 1.63 9.20 -2.65
N GLU A 57 1.56 10.06 -1.64
CA GLU A 57 2.52 11.13 -1.42
C GLU A 57 3.59 10.70 -0.39
N GLU A 58 4.86 10.94 -0.72
CA GLU A 58 5.96 10.97 0.23
C GLU A 58 6.11 12.38 0.81
N ILE A 59 6.21 12.48 2.14
CA ILE A 59 6.49 13.72 2.86
C ILE A 59 8.00 13.90 2.99
N VAL A 60 8.56 14.79 2.18
CA VAL A 60 10.00 15.08 2.20
C VAL A 60 10.24 16.33 3.03
N MET A 61 10.92 16.17 4.17
CA MET A 61 11.43 17.30 4.95
C MET A 61 12.85 17.64 4.53
N SER A 62 13.10 18.91 4.21
CA SER A 62 14.46 19.38 3.99
C SER A 62 15.30 19.23 5.27
N ALA A 63 16.60 18.94 5.13
CA ALA A 63 17.51 18.75 6.27
C ALA A 63 17.62 19.99 7.19
N SER A 64 17.22 21.18 6.71
CA SER A 64 17.13 22.41 7.50
C SER A 64 15.79 22.59 8.23
N GLY A 65 14.81 21.69 8.03
CA GLY A 65 13.51 21.69 8.69
C GLY A 65 12.55 22.80 8.23
N CYS A 66 12.93 23.63 7.26
CA CYS A 66 12.16 24.81 6.85
C CYS A 66 11.13 24.54 5.75
N THR A 67 11.17 23.39 5.07
CA THR A 67 10.27 23.10 3.96
C THR A 67 9.80 21.65 4.01
N ILE A 68 8.48 21.49 4.11
CA ILE A 68 7.80 20.23 3.85
C ILE A 68 7.45 20.24 2.37
N ASN A 69 8.06 19.34 1.60
CA ASN A 69 7.66 19.05 0.24
C ASN A 69 6.83 17.76 0.23
N ARG A 70 5.97 17.61 -0.77
CA ARG A 70 5.20 16.40 -1.03
C ARG A 70 5.52 15.91 -2.43
N VAL A 71 5.88 14.65 -2.56
CA VAL A 71 6.27 14.03 -3.83
C VAL A 71 5.31 12.90 -4.12
N GLU A 72 4.68 12.90 -5.29
CA GLU A 72 3.88 11.75 -5.72
C GLU A 72 4.79 10.57 -6.06
N CYS A 73 4.51 9.43 -5.44
CA CYS A 73 5.17 8.16 -5.69
C CYS A 73 4.18 7.18 -6.34
N TRP A 74 4.73 6.32 -7.16
CA TRP A 74 4.01 5.28 -7.89
C TRP A 74 4.77 3.97 -7.77
N GLY A 75 4.05 2.87 -7.70
CA GLY A 75 4.68 1.56 -7.66
C GLY A 75 3.69 0.44 -7.92
N LYS A 76 4.24 -0.75 -8.14
CA LYS A 76 3.45 -1.97 -8.27
C LYS A 76 3.91 -2.99 -7.25
N VAL A 77 2.95 -3.70 -6.69
CA VAL A 77 3.20 -4.82 -5.79
C VAL A 77 2.41 -6.03 -6.23
N GLU A 78 3.02 -7.20 -6.11
CA GLU A 78 2.32 -8.46 -6.15
C GLU A 78 2.08 -8.93 -4.70
N LEU A 79 0.82 -9.09 -4.33
CA LEU A 79 0.40 -9.64 -3.04
C LEU A 79 0.19 -11.14 -3.19
N GLN A 80 0.70 -11.92 -2.24
CA GLN A 80 0.39 -13.34 -2.09
C GLN A 80 -0.81 -13.49 -1.16
N LEU A 81 -1.82 -14.25 -1.60
CA LEU A 81 -3.10 -14.43 -0.90
C LEU A 81 -3.24 -15.86 -0.41
N ASP A 82 -3.78 -16.02 0.81
CA ASP A 82 -4.25 -17.30 1.35
C ASP A 82 -5.63 -17.08 1.98
N GLY A 83 -6.68 -17.44 1.24
CA GLY A 83 -8.07 -17.25 1.67
C GLY A 83 -8.44 -15.77 1.80
N GLN A 84 -8.46 -15.25 3.03
CA GLN A 84 -8.77 -13.84 3.35
C GLN A 84 -7.60 -13.11 4.00
N GLU A 85 -6.39 -13.59 3.76
CA GLU A 85 -5.18 -13.03 4.32
C GLU A 85 -4.15 -12.74 3.22
N VAL A 86 -3.40 -11.65 3.38
CA VAL A 86 -2.19 -11.39 2.60
C VAL A 86 -1.02 -11.98 3.38
N VAL A 87 -0.35 -12.96 2.78
CA VAL A 87 0.74 -13.73 3.41
C VAL A 87 2.13 -13.32 2.92
N GLY A 88 2.19 -12.52 1.86
CA GLY A 88 3.44 -12.04 1.29
C GLY A 88 3.24 -10.85 0.35
N VAL A 89 4.33 -10.11 0.11
CA VAL A 89 4.38 -8.99 -0.82
C VAL A 89 5.71 -9.00 -1.57
N THR A 90 5.64 -8.73 -2.86
CA THR A 90 6.81 -8.47 -3.71
C THR A 90 6.63 -7.11 -4.36
N ILE A 91 7.64 -6.24 -4.23
CA ILE A 91 7.70 -4.97 -4.98
C ILE A 91 8.26 -5.26 -6.36
N LEU A 92 7.64 -4.69 -7.40
CA LEU A 92 7.98 -4.90 -8.81
C LEU A 92 8.84 -3.76 -9.38
#